data_AF-A0A2D5Z0Z4-F1
#
_entry.id   AF-A0A2D5Z0Z4-F1
#
_cell.length_a   1.000
_cell.length_b   1.000
_cell.length_c   1.000
_cell.angle_alpha   90.00
_cell.angle_beta   90.00
_cell.angle_gamma   90.00
#
_symmetry.space_group_name_H-M   'P 1'
#
loop_
_entity.id
_entity.type
_entity.pdbx_description
1 polymer ?
#
loop_
_entity_poly.entity_id
_entity_poly.type
_entity_poly.pdbx_seq_one_letter_code
_entity_poly.pdbx_strand_id
1 'polypeptide(L)'
;MNTPTQHTTDWHEQHAETGFYPPVTYLLIDDLYVDRMQGVHRVLNRPQRLDEPVLQRDRPWEVGTHMWFLPGSSFYDPDEKVFKLYYLAHDPGFRQAHPELRWEHRVAYAVSSDCRHWQKPELGLVPWQGSKANNLIAMPYPAGGAPMENVFKNPLDEGPERRYVALGMERHLKQPGERSVVFPGGPKEHENPLASGLFLYDSPDGLTWTRRPGKQLSSAIVMDGLNIHGFDEDL
;
A
#
# COMPACT_ATOMS: atom_id res chain seq x y z
N MET A 1 29.12 40.74 -19.42
CA MET A 1 30.05 39.77 -18.81
C MET A 1 29.18 38.69 -18.21
N ASN A 2 29.06 37.55 -18.89
CA ASN A 2 28.24 36.43 -18.43
C ASN A 2 29.04 35.65 -17.38
N THR A 3 28.51 35.61 -16.16
CA THR A 3 28.93 34.66 -15.14
C THR A 3 28.57 33.26 -15.65
N PRO A 4 29.51 32.32 -15.79
CA PRO A 4 29.16 30.96 -16.17
C PRO A 4 28.39 30.33 -15.02
N THR A 5 27.15 29.90 -15.28
CA THR A 5 26.47 28.91 -14.46
C THR A 5 27.31 27.64 -14.45
N GLN A 6 27.89 27.30 -13.29
CA GLN A 6 28.48 25.99 -13.07
C GLN A 6 27.37 24.95 -13.22
N HIS A 7 27.36 24.25 -14.35
CA HIS A 7 26.63 23.02 -14.49
C HIS A 7 27.37 21.96 -13.68
N THR A 8 26.84 21.61 -12.51
CA THR A 8 27.31 20.49 -11.69
C THR A 8 26.94 19.19 -12.37
N THR A 9 27.76 18.73 -13.32
CA THR A 9 27.60 17.43 -13.99
C THR A 9 28.40 16.32 -13.31
N ASP A 10 29.14 16.61 -12.24
CA ASP A 10 29.99 15.65 -11.56
C ASP A 10 29.42 15.29 -10.19
N TRP A 11 28.58 14.25 -10.15
CA TRP A 11 28.05 13.68 -8.90
C TRP A 11 29.10 12.86 -8.13
N HIS A 12 30.33 12.78 -8.65
CA HIS A 12 31.46 12.10 -8.01
C HIS A 12 32.29 12.99 -7.08
N GLU A 13 31.94 14.26 -6.90
CA GLU A 13 32.55 15.06 -5.83
C GLU A 13 32.18 14.45 -4.46
N GLN A 14 33.18 14.25 -3.61
CA GLN A 14 33.08 13.49 -2.36
C GLN A 14 31.92 13.98 -1.47
N HIS A 15 30.84 13.19 -1.43
CA HIS A 15 29.69 13.39 -0.55
C HIS A 15 29.72 12.44 0.66
N ALA A 16 30.92 12.07 1.13
CA ALA A 16 31.02 11.43 2.43
C ALA A 16 30.68 12.49 3.47
N GLU A 17 29.54 12.31 4.15
CA GLU A 17 29.19 13.16 5.27
C GLU A 17 30.33 13.11 6.30
N THR A 18 30.60 14.22 6.98
CA THR A 18 31.61 14.26 8.04
C THR A 18 30.95 14.80 9.29
N GLY A 19 31.07 14.12 10.42
CA GLY A 19 30.41 14.56 11.65
C GLY A 19 30.37 13.51 12.74
N PHE A 20 29.54 13.77 13.75
CA PHE A 20 29.26 12.81 14.79
C PHE A 20 28.31 11.73 14.25
N TYR A 21 28.80 10.51 14.14
CA TYR A 21 28.03 9.36 13.77
C TYR A 21 27.47 8.67 15.02
N PRO A 22 26.16 8.75 15.31
CA PRO A 22 25.58 8.03 16.43
C PRO A 22 25.79 6.52 16.28
N PRO A 23 25.80 5.73 17.38
CA PRO A 23 25.97 4.29 17.35
C PRO A 23 24.69 3.59 16.87
N VAL A 24 24.36 3.79 15.61
CA VAL A 24 23.22 3.19 14.90
C VAL A 24 23.72 2.25 13.81
N THR A 25 22.81 1.50 13.20
CA THR A 25 23.13 0.68 12.02
C THR A 25 23.17 1.56 10.78
N TYR A 26 24.31 1.58 10.09
CA TYR A 26 24.48 2.29 8.82
C TYR A 26 24.29 1.32 7.65
N LEU A 27 23.44 1.72 6.70
CA LEU A 27 23.27 1.04 5.42
C LEU A 27 24.27 1.62 4.42
N LEU A 28 25.27 0.84 4.03
CA LEU A 28 26.29 1.24 3.05
C LEU A 28 25.80 1.05 1.59
N ILE A 29 24.55 1.43 1.32
CA ILE A 29 23.88 1.25 0.03
C ILE A 29 24.33 2.28 -1.02
N ASP A 30 24.79 3.44 -0.56
CA ASP A 30 25.34 4.55 -1.34
C ASP A 30 26.63 5.06 -0.70
N ASP A 31 27.17 6.16 -1.24
CA ASP A 31 28.45 6.75 -0.81
C ASP A 31 28.30 7.82 0.27
N LEU A 32 27.09 8.02 0.83
CA LEU A 32 26.81 9.06 1.83
C LEU A 32 27.67 8.91 3.09
N TYR A 33 27.90 7.67 3.53
CA TYR A 33 28.68 7.35 4.73
C TYR A 33 30.03 6.68 4.42
N VAL A 34 30.44 6.65 3.14
CA VAL A 34 31.63 5.92 2.70
C VAL A 34 32.70 6.89 2.25
N ASP A 35 33.62 7.23 3.16
CA ASP A 35 34.77 8.10 2.85
C ASP A 35 35.74 7.43 1.85
N ARG A 36 35.96 6.11 1.98
CA ARG A 36 36.92 5.39 1.14
C ARG A 36 36.58 3.91 0.95
N MET A 37 36.71 3.42 -0.29
CA MET A 37 36.73 2.00 -0.64
C MET A 37 38.11 1.62 -1.20
N GLN A 38 38.80 0.65 -0.58
CA GLN A 38 40.08 0.14 -1.08
C GLN A 38 40.06 -1.39 -1.14
N GLY A 39 40.39 -1.96 -2.30
CA GLY A 39 40.42 -3.41 -2.50
C GLY A 39 39.03 -4.08 -2.47
N VAL A 40 37.97 -3.28 -2.47
CA VAL A 40 36.57 -3.71 -2.46
C VAL A 40 35.76 -2.89 -3.46
N HIS A 41 34.60 -3.40 -3.87
CA HIS A 41 33.62 -2.66 -4.64
C HIS A 41 32.21 -3.06 -4.17
N ARG A 42 31.27 -2.12 -4.23
CA ARG A 42 29.86 -2.40 -3.91
C ARG A 42 29.26 -3.28 -5.01
N VAL A 43 28.64 -4.39 -4.62
CA VAL A 43 27.92 -5.28 -5.55
C VAL A 43 26.44 -5.21 -5.21
N LEU A 44 25.64 -4.71 -6.15
CA LEU A 44 24.19 -4.83 -6.06
C LEU A 44 23.80 -6.25 -6.46
N ASN A 45 23.27 -7.03 -5.51
CA ASN A 45 22.74 -8.36 -5.82
C ASN A 45 21.66 -8.24 -6.90
N ARG A 46 21.90 -8.85 -8.05
CA ARG A 46 20.90 -8.84 -9.13
C ARG A 46 19.73 -9.73 -8.72
N PRO A 47 18.49 -9.20 -8.66
CA PRO A 47 17.33 -10.02 -8.38
C PRO A 47 17.23 -11.11 -9.45
N GLN A 48 17.10 -12.36 -9.00
CA GLN A 48 16.83 -13.47 -9.90
C GLN A 48 15.34 -13.51 -10.17
N ARG A 49 14.96 -13.38 -11.45
CA ARG A 49 13.59 -13.62 -11.87
C ARG A 49 13.30 -15.11 -11.72
N LEU A 50 12.20 -15.42 -11.05
CA LEU A 50 11.65 -16.77 -11.00
C LEU A 50 10.85 -17.04 -12.28
N ASP A 51 10.78 -18.31 -12.69
CA ASP A 51 10.01 -18.73 -13.85
C ASP A 51 8.51 -18.51 -13.63
N GLU A 52 8.03 -18.80 -12.42
CA GLU A 52 6.64 -18.63 -11.99
C GLU A 52 6.48 -17.50 -10.95
N PRO A 53 5.33 -16.81 -10.93
CA PRO A 53 5.01 -15.86 -9.87
C PRO A 53 4.98 -16.52 -8.49
N VAL A 54 5.50 -15.83 -7.46
CA VAL A 54 5.49 -16.31 -6.06
C VAL A 54 4.08 -16.43 -5.48
N LEU A 55 3.14 -15.65 -5.99
CA LEU A 55 1.73 -15.72 -5.62
C LEU A 55 0.91 -15.91 -6.89
N GLN A 56 0.25 -17.05 -6.98
CA GLN A 56 -0.54 -17.45 -8.14
C GLN A 56 -2.03 -17.25 -7.88
N ARG A 57 -2.82 -17.14 -8.94
CA ARG A 57 -4.29 -17.06 -8.89
C ARG A 57 -4.89 -18.47 -8.83
N ASP A 58 -4.72 -19.14 -7.70
CA ASP A 58 -5.04 -20.55 -7.50
C ASP A 58 -6.35 -20.80 -6.71
N ARG A 59 -7.09 -19.74 -6.34
CA ARG A 59 -8.35 -19.88 -5.58
C ARG A 59 -9.61 -19.51 -6.36
N PRO A 60 -10.75 -20.17 -6.08
CA PRO A 60 -11.99 -19.94 -6.82
C PRO A 60 -12.53 -18.50 -6.77
N TRP A 61 -12.33 -17.79 -5.66
CA TRP A 61 -12.77 -16.40 -5.49
C TRP A 61 -11.87 -15.38 -6.18
N GLU A 62 -10.76 -15.82 -6.76
CA GLU A 62 -9.87 -15.00 -7.58
C GLU A 62 -10.25 -15.18 -9.05
N VAL A 63 -11.51 -14.93 -9.41
CA VAL A 63 -12.10 -15.36 -10.70
C VAL A 63 -11.51 -14.64 -11.92
N GLY A 64 -11.03 -13.41 -11.75
CA GLY A 64 -10.66 -12.55 -12.87
C GLY A 64 -9.36 -12.84 -13.58
N THR A 65 -8.92 -11.84 -14.35
CA THR A 65 -7.74 -11.95 -15.23
C THR A 65 -6.44 -11.62 -14.51
N HIS A 66 -6.48 -10.97 -13.34
CA HIS A 66 -5.29 -10.54 -12.62
C HIS A 66 -5.48 -10.50 -11.10
N MET A 67 -4.33 -10.43 -10.41
CA MET A 67 -4.22 -10.06 -9.01
C MET A 67 -3.41 -8.78 -8.95
N TRP A 68 -3.82 -7.84 -8.10
CA TRP A 68 -3.14 -6.55 -7.99
C TRP A 68 -2.58 -6.35 -6.58
N PHE A 69 -1.27 -6.11 -6.53
CA PHE A 69 -0.52 -5.77 -5.33
C PHE A 69 -0.48 -4.25 -5.19
N LEU A 70 -0.84 -3.77 -4.00
CA LEU A 70 -0.86 -2.35 -3.72
C LEU A 70 0.48 -1.95 -3.08
N PRO A 71 0.99 -0.73 -3.34
CA PRO A 71 2.16 -0.23 -2.65
C PRO A 71 1.92 -0.16 -1.15
N GLY A 72 2.70 -0.90 -0.36
CA GLY A 72 2.71 -0.85 1.11
C GLY A 72 1.86 -1.94 1.74
N SER A 73 1.29 -2.82 0.91
CA SER A 73 0.29 -3.79 1.34
C SER A 73 0.92 -5.07 1.87
N SER A 74 2.25 -5.08 2.03
CA SER A 74 3.01 -6.17 2.61
C SER A 74 4.01 -5.68 3.64
N PHE A 75 4.13 -6.39 4.75
CA PHE A 75 5.12 -6.09 5.78
C PHE A 75 5.52 -7.37 6.53
N TYR A 76 6.65 -7.32 7.23
CA TYR A 76 7.06 -8.37 8.15
C TYR A 76 6.50 -8.09 9.54
N ASP A 77 5.80 -9.07 10.11
CA ASP A 77 5.31 -9.04 11.47
C ASP A 77 6.35 -9.67 12.41
N PRO A 78 7.03 -8.88 13.27
CA PRO A 78 8.08 -9.41 14.14
C PRO A 78 7.55 -10.28 15.29
N ASP A 79 6.29 -10.09 15.71
CA ASP A 79 5.70 -10.86 16.80
C ASP A 79 5.28 -12.25 16.32
N GLU A 80 4.64 -12.30 15.15
CA GLU A 80 4.17 -13.55 14.53
C GLU A 80 5.25 -14.23 13.67
N LYS A 81 6.34 -13.50 13.37
CA LYS A 81 7.47 -13.94 12.54
C LYS A 81 7.07 -14.38 11.14
N VAL A 82 6.11 -13.67 10.55
CA VAL A 82 5.61 -13.93 9.20
C VAL A 82 5.53 -12.64 8.39
N PHE A 83 5.73 -12.76 7.09
CA PHE A 83 5.33 -11.74 6.13
C PHE A 83 3.83 -11.82 5.90
N LYS A 84 3.19 -10.66 5.95
CA LYS A 84 1.77 -10.47 5.69
C LYS A 84 1.60 -9.74 4.37
N LEU A 85 0.57 -10.09 3.61
CA LEU A 85 0.25 -9.47 2.34
C LEU A 85 -1.25 -9.30 2.18
N TYR A 86 -1.65 -8.08 1.84
CA TYR A 86 -2.98 -7.71 1.39
C TYR A 86 -2.92 -7.49 -0.13
N TYR A 87 -3.83 -8.10 -0.86
CA TYR A 87 -3.87 -7.99 -2.31
C TYR A 87 -5.30 -7.92 -2.83
N LEU A 88 -5.47 -7.37 -4.02
CA LEU A 88 -6.76 -7.29 -4.69
C LEU A 88 -6.99 -8.54 -5.54
N ALA A 89 -7.94 -9.36 -5.14
CA ALA A 89 -8.45 -10.49 -5.89
C ALA A 89 -9.54 -10.00 -6.84
N HIS A 90 -9.35 -10.18 -8.15
CA HIS A 90 -10.35 -9.80 -9.14
C HIS A 90 -11.59 -10.72 -9.04
N ASP A 91 -12.75 -10.12 -8.84
CA ASP A 91 -14.07 -10.71 -8.73
C ASP A 91 -15.07 -9.92 -9.61
N PRO A 92 -15.36 -10.38 -10.84
CA PRO A 92 -16.36 -9.73 -11.71
C PRO A 92 -17.76 -9.69 -11.06
N GLY A 93 -18.07 -10.62 -10.15
CA GLY A 93 -19.34 -10.65 -9.42
C GLY A 93 -19.47 -9.48 -8.45
N PHE A 94 -18.36 -8.95 -7.93
CA PHE A 94 -18.38 -7.75 -7.09
C PHE A 94 -18.88 -6.53 -7.89
N ARG A 95 -18.42 -6.38 -9.13
CA ARG A 95 -18.88 -5.31 -10.02
C ARG A 95 -20.36 -5.45 -10.39
N GLN A 96 -20.84 -6.67 -10.56
CA GLN A 96 -22.25 -6.91 -10.84
C GLN A 96 -23.13 -6.53 -9.64
N ALA A 97 -22.66 -6.77 -8.42
CA ALA A 97 -23.35 -6.38 -7.19
C ALA A 97 -23.26 -4.88 -6.89
N HIS A 98 -22.18 -4.22 -7.32
CA HIS A 98 -21.88 -2.80 -7.07
C HIS A 98 -21.49 -2.06 -8.36
N PRO A 99 -22.38 -1.99 -9.37
CA PRO A 99 -22.05 -1.42 -10.68
C PRO A 99 -21.63 0.05 -10.62
N GLU A 100 -22.12 0.79 -9.64
CA GLU A 100 -21.82 2.19 -9.40
C GLU A 100 -20.36 2.45 -9.00
N LEU A 101 -19.72 1.51 -8.29
CA LEU A 101 -18.33 1.65 -7.85
C LEU A 101 -17.33 1.51 -9.00
N ARG A 102 -17.76 0.95 -10.14
CA ARG A 102 -16.89 0.61 -11.29
C ARG A 102 -15.63 -0.14 -10.84
N TRP A 103 -15.82 -1.04 -9.88
CA TRP A 103 -14.75 -1.77 -9.23
C TRP A 103 -15.08 -3.26 -9.24
N GLU A 104 -14.06 -4.09 -9.46
CA GLU A 104 -14.21 -5.54 -9.64
C GLU A 104 -13.21 -6.33 -8.80
N HIS A 105 -12.77 -5.77 -7.67
CA HIS A 105 -11.85 -6.46 -6.76
C HIS A 105 -12.40 -6.53 -5.35
N ARG A 106 -12.04 -7.62 -4.67
CA ARG A 106 -12.12 -7.75 -3.22
C ARG A 106 -10.71 -7.78 -2.64
N VAL A 107 -10.56 -7.37 -1.39
CA VAL A 107 -9.27 -7.47 -0.71
C VAL A 107 -9.13 -8.87 -0.08
N ALA A 108 -7.98 -9.49 -0.31
CA ALA A 108 -7.61 -10.82 0.16
C ALA A 108 -6.29 -10.76 0.93
N TYR A 109 -6.02 -11.79 1.72
CA TYR A 109 -4.89 -11.84 2.64
C TYR A 109 -4.07 -13.11 2.48
N ALA A 110 -2.75 -12.98 2.49
CA ALA A 110 -1.83 -14.10 2.46
C ALA A 110 -0.70 -13.91 3.49
N VAL A 111 -0.14 -15.03 3.94
CA VAL A 111 1.03 -15.05 4.84
C VAL A 111 2.14 -15.90 4.28
N SER A 112 3.38 -15.56 4.59
CA SER A 112 4.56 -16.31 4.18
C SER A 112 5.65 -16.23 5.25
N SER A 113 6.47 -17.26 5.38
CA SER A 113 7.69 -17.20 6.20
C SER A 113 8.93 -16.77 5.41
N ASP A 114 8.86 -16.78 4.07
CA ASP A 114 10.04 -16.64 3.20
C ASP A 114 9.81 -15.75 1.96
N CYS A 115 8.64 -15.13 1.83
CA CYS A 115 8.18 -14.35 0.67
C CYS A 115 8.11 -15.11 -0.67
N ARG A 116 8.40 -16.42 -0.67
CA ARG A 116 8.38 -17.29 -1.86
C ARG A 116 7.15 -18.18 -1.88
N HIS A 117 6.78 -18.72 -0.72
CA HIS A 117 5.63 -19.60 -0.56
C HIS A 117 4.58 -18.88 0.27
N TRP A 118 3.42 -18.62 -0.35
CA TRP A 118 2.34 -17.90 0.29
C TRP A 118 1.18 -18.83 0.64
N GLN A 119 0.75 -18.77 1.89
CA GLN A 119 -0.44 -19.44 2.39
C GLN A 119 -1.62 -18.46 2.34
N LYS A 120 -2.76 -18.93 1.83
CA LYS A 120 -4.02 -18.18 1.75
C LYS A 120 -5.01 -18.79 2.75
N PRO A 121 -4.98 -18.38 4.03
CA PRO A 121 -5.75 -19.03 5.09
C PRO A 121 -7.25 -18.82 4.90
N GLU A 122 -8.07 -19.81 5.27
CA GLU A 122 -9.52 -19.64 5.36
C GLU A 122 -9.86 -18.79 6.58
N LEU A 123 -10.27 -17.54 6.36
CA LEU A 123 -10.53 -16.56 7.41
C LEU A 123 -11.94 -16.65 7.99
N GLY A 124 -12.92 -17.18 7.23
CA GLY A 124 -14.30 -17.30 7.71
C GLY A 124 -15.05 -15.96 7.82
N LEU A 125 -14.52 -14.88 7.24
CA LEU A 125 -15.02 -13.52 7.43
C LEU A 125 -16.09 -13.14 6.39
N VAL A 126 -15.75 -13.24 5.11
CA VAL A 126 -16.56 -12.72 4.00
C VAL A 126 -17.27 -13.86 3.26
N PRO A 127 -18.60 -13.77 3.04
CA PRO A 127 -19.31 -14.72 2.20
C PRO A 127 -18.97 -14.52 0.72
N TRP A 128 -18.67 -15.62 0.03
CA TRP A 128 -18.48 -15.69 -1.41
C TRP A 128 -19.09 -17.00 -1.94
N GLN A 129 -20.02 -16.89 -2.89
CA GLN A 129 -20.80 -18.03 -3.45
C GLN A 129 -21.33 -19.01 -2.40
N GLY A 130 -21.90 -18.48 -1.30
CA GLY A 130 -22.53 -19.29 -0.24
C GLY A 130 -21.56 -19.90 0.78
N SER A 131 -20.25 -19.67 0.66
CA SER A 131 -19.24 -20.13 1.63
C SER A 131 -18.44 -18.97 2.21
N LYS A 132 -17.91 -19.15 3.43
CA LYS A 132 -16.91 -18.26 4.03
C LYS A 132 -15.50 -18.87 4.09
N ALA A 133 -15.32 -20.06 3.52
CA ALA A 133 -14.03 -20.75 3.42
C ALA A 133 -13.17 -20.09 2.33
N ASN A 134 -12.64 -18.90 2.63
CA ASN A 134 -11.81 -18.08 1.76
C ASN A 134 -10.90 -17.15 2.56
N ASN A 135 -9.93 -16.52 1.90
CA ASN A 135 -8.98 -15.58 2.51
C ASN A 135 -9.33 -14.11 2.30
N LEU A 136 -10.61 -13.78 2.10
CA LEU A 136 -11.07 -12.41 1.91
C LEU A 136 -11.20 -11.71 3.27
N ILE A 137 -10.70 -10.47 3.36
CA ILE A 137 -10.75 -9.67 4.59
C ILE A 137 -12.05 -8.90 4.72
N ALA A 138 -12.49 -8.66 5.95
CA ALA A 138 -13.70 -7.89 6.22
C ALA A 138 -13.43 -6.39 6.12
N MET A 139 -13.97 -5.78 5.07
CA MET A 139 -13.99 -4.32 4.88
C MET A 139 -15.34 -3.76 5.37
N PRO A 140 -15.37 -2.51 5.87
CA PRO A 140 -16.55 -1.95 6.54
C PRO A 140 -17.76 -1.77 5.60
N TYR A 141 -17.52 -1.58 4.31
CA TYR A 141 -18.54 -1.54 3.26
C TYR A 141 -17.89 -1.77 1.89
N PRO A 142 -18.70 -2.02 0.85
CA PRO A 142 -18.21 -2.10 -0.52
C PRO A 142 -17.56 -0.78 -0.94
N ALA A 143 -16.28 -0.85 -1.31
CA ALA A 143 -15.54 0.28 -1.82
C ALA A 143 -14.59 -0.17 -2.94
N GLY A 144 -14.39 0.71 -3.90
CA GLY A 144 -13.34 0.59 -4.90
C GLY A 144 -12.08 1.34 -4.52
N GLY A 145 -11.08 1.27 -5.40
CA GLY A 145 -9.75 1.81 -5.12
C GLY A 145 -8.91 0.84 -4.31
N ALA A 146 -8.04 1.38 -3.49
CA ALA A 146 -6.92 0.66 -2.90
C ALA A 146 -6.83 1.00 -1.39
N PRO A 147 -7.84 0.63 -0.59
CA PRO A 147 -7.93 1.03 0.81
C PRO A 147 -6.79 0.45 1.68
N MET A 148 -6.16 -0.64 1.21
CA MET A 148 -5.05 -1.33 1.88
C MET A 148 -3.70 -1.07 1.17
N GLU A 149 -3.46 0.16 0.72
CA GLU A 149 -2.14 0.54 0.21
C GLU A 149 -1.12 0.43 1.33
N ASN A 150 -1.16 1.24 2.37
CA ASN A 150 -0.13 1.23 3.41
C ASN A 150 -0.65 0.56 4.66
N VAL A 151 -0.23 -0.68 4.95
CA VAL A 151 -0.68 -1.44 6.12
C VAL A 151 0.49 -1.70 7.07
N PHE A 152 0.31 -1.40 8.35
CA PHE A 152 1.34 -1.65 9.37
C PHE A 152 0.74 -1.91 10.75
N LYS A 153 1.53 -2.55 11.60
CA LYS A 153 1.24 -2.64 13.05
C LYS A 153 1.44 -1.27 13.68
N ASN A 154 0.46 -0.82 14.45
CA ASN A 154 0.51 0.48 15.11
C ASN A 154 1.63 0.51 16.16
N PRO A 155 2.66 1.35 16.00
CA PRO A 155 3.77 1.40 16.95
C PRO A 155 3.40 2.12 18.26
N LEU A 156 2.29 2.87 18.28
CA LEU A 156 1.85 3.63 19.45
C LEU A 156 1.07 2.80 20.46
N ASP A 157 0.65 1.58 20.08
CA ASP A 157 -0.16 0.66 20.92
C ASP A 157 -1.32 1.37 21.65
N GLU A 158 -2.11 2.16 20.90
CA GLU A 158 -3.23 2.95 21.45
C GLU A 158 -4.46 2.12 21.88
N GLY A 159 -4.28 0.82 22.12
CA GLY A 159 -5.32 -0.11 22.52
C GLY A 159 -5.65 -1.17 21.47
N PRO A 160 -6.40 -2.22 21.87
CA PRO A 160 -6.58 -3.43 21.08
C PRO A 160 -7.30 -3.20 19.75
N GLU A 161 -8.20 -2.22 19.66
CA GLU A 161 -8.95 -1.90 18.45
C GLU A 161 -8.08 -1.28 17.34
N ARG A 162 -6.89 -0.79 17.69
CA ARG A 162 -5.97 -0.07 16.78
C ARG A 162 -4.62 -0.75 16.67
N ARG A 163 -4.58 -2.08 16.79
CA ARG A 163 -3.34 -2.85 16.67
C ARG A 163 -2.73 -2.75 15.28
N TYR A 164 -3.58 -2.65 14.26
CA TYR A 164 -3.18 -2.41 12.88
C TYR A 164 -3.80 -1.12 12.39
N VAL A 165 -3.03 -0.38 11.60
CA VAL A 165 -3.47 0.82 10.92
C VAL A 165 -3.21 0.65 9.43
N ALA A 166 -4.16 1.09 8.62
CA ALA A 166 -3.97 1.21 7.20
C ALA A 166 -4.31 2.61 6.71
N LEU A 167 -3.63 3.02 5.64
CA LEU A 167 -3.94 4.23 4.90
C LEU A 167 -4.05 3.88 3.42
N GLY A 168 -5.14 4.27 2.78
CA GLY A 168 -5.32 3.97 1.37
C GLY A 168 -6.40 4.80 0.69
N MET A 169 -6.35 4.78 -0.63
CA MET A 169 -7.32 5.42 -1.50
C MET A 169 -8.64 4.65 -1.53
N GLU A 170 -9.75 5.34 -1.29
CA GLU A 170 -11.07 4.74 -1.38
C GLU A 170 -11.94 5.49 -2.38
N ARG A 171 -12.75 4.73 -3.12
CA ARG A 171 -13.88 5.24 -3.91
C ARG A 171 -15.14 4.54 -3.42
N HIS A 172 -16.09 5.30 -2.90
CA HIS A 172 -17.31 4.78 -2.30
C HIS A 172 -18.53 5.60 -2.72
N LEU A 173 -19.72 5.04 -2.51
CA LEU A 173 -20.96 5.80 -2.69
C LEU A 173 -21.02 6.97 -1.71
N LYS A 174 -21.35 8.15 -2.22
CA LYS A 174 -21.49 9.36 -1.39
C LYS A 174 -22.43 9.12 -0.21
N GLN A 175 -21.97 9.48 0.97
CA GLN A 175 -22.79 9.61 2.17
C GLN A 175 -23.41 11.02 2.25
N PRO A 176 -24.49 11.23 3.02
CA PRO A 176 -25.10 12.55 3.18
C PRO A 176 -24.07 13.61 3.61
N GLY A 177 -23.98 14.69 2.84
CA GLY A 177 -23.03 15.79 3.09
C GLY A 177 -21.66 15.63 2.42
N GLU A 178 -21.35 14.47 1.83
CA GLU A 178 -20.14 14.30 1.04
C GLU A 178 -20.29 14.92 -0.36
N ARG A 179 -19.17 15.44 -0.88
CA ARG A 179 -19.05 16.01 -2.22
C ARG A 179 -18.15 15.15 -3.08
N SER A 180 -18.50 15.03 -4.35
CA SER A 180 -17.63 14.36 -5.33
C SER A 180 -16.51 15.30 -5.74
N VAL A 181 -15.31 14.77 -5.93
CA VAL A 181 -14.26 15.54 -6.60
C VAL A 181 -14.36 15.27 -8.10
N VAL A 182 -14.40 16.33 -8.89
CA VAL A 182 -14.48 16.29 -10.34
C VAL A 182 -13.34 17.11 -10.94
N PHE A 183 -12.88 16.73 -12.13
CA PHE A 183 -11.82 17.44 -12.85
C PHE A 183 -12.41 18.35 -13.94
N PRO A 184 -11.70 19.39 -14.40
CA PRO A 184 -12.16 20.24 -15.50
C PRO A 184 -12.49 19.41 -16.76
N GLY A 185 -13.71 19.56 -17.28
CA GLY A 185 -14.21 18.77 -18.42
C GLY A 185 -14.73 17.37 -18.05
N GLY A 186 -14.71 17.01 -16.76
CA GLY A 186 -15.33 15.79 -16.24
C GLY A 186 -16.86 15.91 -16.05
N PRO A 187 -17.50 14.84 -15.53
CA PRO A 187 -18.93 14.87 -15.19
C PRO A 187 -19.23 15.94 -14.14
N LYS A 188 -20.47 16.45 -14.12
CA LYS A 188 -20.87 17.40 -13.08
C LYS A 188 -20.88 16.69 -11.73
N GLU A 189 -20.60 17.41 -10.64
CA GLU A 189 -20.54 16.82 -9.30
C GLU A 189 -21.81 16.05 -8.91
N HIS A 190 -22.99 16.56 -9.27
CA HIS A 190 -24.26 15.90 -9.00
C HIS A 190 -24.51 14.64 -9.84
N GLU A 191 -23.79 14.48 -10.96
CA GLU A 191 -23.87 13.31 -11.84
C GLU A 191 -22.90 12.21 -11.39
N ASN A 192 -21.87 12.55 -10.60
CA ASN A 192 -20.96 11.57 -10.03
C ASN A 192 -21.53 11.05 -8.69
N PRO A 193 -21.90 9.77 -8.57
CA PRO A 193 -22.43 9.22 -7.31
C PRO A 193 -21.32 8.92 -6.29
N LEU A 194 -20.05 9.00 -6.69
CA LEU A 194 -18.92 8.55 -5.87
C LEU A 194 -18.26 9.70 -5.12
N ALA A 195 -17.92 9.44 -3.86
CA ALA A 195 -16.89 10.16 -3.13
C ALA A 195 -15.55 9.42 -3.29
N SER A 196 -14.46 10.16 -3.17
CA SER A 196 -13.12 9.59 -3.20
C SER A 196 -12.15 10.39 -2.36
N GLY A 197 -11.16 9.71 -1.78
CA GLY A 197 -10.14 10.35 -0.98
C GLY A 197 -9.20 9.34 -0.33
N LEU A 198 -8.25 9.86 0.42
CA LEU A 198 -7.38 9.07 1.28
C LEU A 198 -8.01 8.93 2.67
N PHE A 199 -8.07 7.71 3.17
CA PHE A 199 -8.69 7.39 4.46
C PHE A 199 -7.79 6.51 5.31
N LEU A 200 -7.98 6.64 6.63
CA LEU A 200 -7.36 5.79 7.63
C LEU A 200 -8.33 4.67 8.02
N TYR A 201 -7.76 3.50 8.29
CA TYR A 201 -8.47 2.33 8.79
C TYR A 201 -7.78 1.78 10.01
N ASP A 202 -8.58 1.32 10.97
CA ASP A 202 -8.12 0.62 12.16
C ASP A 202 -8.56 -0.84 12.11
N SER A 203 -7.75 -1.72 12.66
CA SER A 203 -8.11 -3.13 12.83
C SER A 203 -7.46 -3.73 14.09
N PRO A 204 -8.20 -4.53 14.87
CA PRO A 204 -7.64 -5.26 16.01
C PRO A 204 -6.80 -6.48 15.62
N ASP A 205 -7.14 -7.11 14.49
CA ASP A 205 -6.58 -8.40 14.06
C ASP A 205 -5.84 -8.31 12.71
N GLY A 206 -5.95 -7.17 12.02
CA GLY A 206 -5.42 -6.96 10.67
C GLY A 206 -6.30 -7.61 9.59
N LEU A 207 -7.47 -8.15 9.93
CA LEU A 207 -8.33 -8.89 9.01
C LEU A 207 -9.76 -8.31 8.96
N THR A 208 -10.17 -7.63 10.02
CA THR A 208 -11.45 -6.95 10.16
C THR A 208 -11.20 -5.45 10.34
N TRP A 209 -11.55 -4.66 9.33
CA TRP A 209 -11.16 -3.26 9.24
C TRP A 209 -12.35 -2.32 9.44
N THR A 210 -12.10 -1.21 10.12
CA THR A 210 -13.05 -0.09 10.26
C THR A 210 -12.42 1.18 9.70
N ARG A 211 -13.14 1.89 8.82
CA ARG A 211 -12.69 3.20 8.31
C ARG A 211 -12.90 4.26 9.38
N ARG A 212 -11.88 5.06 9.67
CA ARG A 212 -12.01 6.27 10.51
C ARG A 212 -12.92 7.30 9.83
N PRO A 213 -13.68 8.10 10.61
CA PRO A 213 -14.42 9.22 10.05
C PRO A 213 -13.46 10.28 9.51
N GLY A 214 -13.88 10.98 8.47
CA GLY A 214 -13.12 12.09 7.90
C GLY A 214 -12.13 11.65 6.81
N LYS A 215 -12.17 12.39 5.70
CA LYS A 215 -11.22 12.28 4.60
C LYS A 215 -9.92 12.98 5.01
N GLN A 216 -8.80 12.28 4.91
CA GLN A 216 -7.49 12.86 5.24
C GLN A 216 -7.01 13.78 4.12
N LEU A 217 -7.12 13.33 2.87
CA LEU A 217 -6.70 14.09 1.69
C LEU A 217 -7.72 13.95 0.55
N SER A 218 -7.94 15.04 -0.19
CA SER A 218 -8.79 15.04 -1.39
C SER A 218 -8.10 14.35 -2.57
N SER A 219 -8.86 13.97 -3.60
CA SER A 219 -8.43 13.06 -4.68
C SER A 219 -7.41 13.60 -5.68
N ALA A 220 -6.56 14.55 -5.30
CA ALA A 220 -5.30 14.70 -6.02
C ALA A 220 -4.60 13.36 -5.88
N ILE A 221 -4.38 12.66 -7.00
CA ILE A 221 -3.84 11.31 -7.08
C ILE A 221 -2.61 11.25 -6.18
N VAL A 222 -2.78 10.71 -4.98
CA VAL A 222 -1.66 10.29 -4.14
C VAL A 222 -1.14 9.10 -4.90
N MET A 223 0.00 9.30 -5.56
CA MET A 223 0.53 8.38 -6.56
C MET A 223 0.63 6.96 -6.02
N ASP A 224 0.61 5.97 -6.92
CA ASP A 224 0.82 4.53 -6.70
C ASP A 224 2.21 4.22 -6.10
N GLY A 225 2.57 4.86 -4.99
CA GLY A 225 3.87 4.83 -4.34
C GLY A 225 3.76 4.38 -2.90
N LEU A 226 4.83 3.75 -2.42
CA LEU A 226 5.06 3.40 -1.01
C LEU A 226 5.29 4.64 -0.12
N ASN A 227 5.41 5.81 -0.74
CA ASN A 227 5.85 7.05 -0.10
C ASN A 227 4.70 8.05 -0.11
N ILE A 228 4.28 8.48 1.07
CA ILE A 228 3.45 9.67 1.22
C ILE A 228 4.42 10.85 1.22
N HIS A 229 4.36 11.69 0.19
CA HIS A 229 5.06 12.96 0.21
C HIS A 229 4.32 13.89 1.17
N GLY A 230 4.84 14.01 2.39
CA GLY A 230 4.46 15.08 3.32
C GLY A 230 5.22 16.35 2.95
N PHE A 231 4.54 17.49 3.04
CA PHE A 231 5.18 18.80 3.11
C PHE A 231 5.11 19.25 4.56
N ASP A 232 6.27 19.54 5.14
CA ASP A 232 6.42 20.21 6.41
C ASP A 232 7.07 21.56 6.12
N GLU A 233 6.49 22.65 6.61
CA GLU A 233 7.05 23.99 6.41
C GLU A 233 8.21 24.30 7.38
N ASP A 234 8.36 23.47 8.42
CA ASP A 234 9.31 23.64 9.52
C ASP A 234 10.50 22.64 9.46
N LEU A 235 10.56 21.75 8.45
CA LEU A 235 11.70 20.86 8.14
C LEU A 235 12.36 21.25 6.81
#